data_AF-A0A8C6TJT9-F1
#
_entry.id   AF-A0A8C6TJT9-F1
#
_cell.length_a   1.000
_cell.length_b   1.000
_cell.length_c   1.000
_cell.angle_alpha   90.00
_cell.angle_beta   90.00
_cell.angle_gamma   90.00
#
_symmetry.space_group_name_H-M   'P 1'
#
loop_
_entity.id
_entity.type
_entity.pdbx_description
1 polymer ?
#
loop_
_entity_poly.entity_id
_entity_poly.type
_entity_poly.pdbx_seq_one_letter_code
_entity_poly.pdbx_strand_id
1 'polypeptide(L)'
;MECDICKVSTQLGDCTLHSVKGHHVKVRSSGGRVIGLGTIHGNVDILTSGESAVDIKKLQGTTMNVSTEHGSMKVKAIYAEFSSISSCTGRVELGLVHGGATVRNESGETVIDGSNGVLKVSSHTGLIDVYVGEGGSADIQSQQGAVSVRVPSSVRAGLELCGSSVDISPEVAFHQTEKLQAPGQTTVTGFVNGDSADQPQVRARSTGPVKLRTQSWFESLKLTS
;
A
#
# COMPACT_ATOMS: atom_id res chain seq x y z
N MET A 1 1.03 -28.08 1.75
CA MET A 1 2.40 -28.47 2.19
C MET A 1 2.64 -27.83 3.54
N GLU A 2 3.12 -28.60 4.50
CA GLU A 2 3.49 -28.10 5.83
C GLU A 2 4.95 -28.46 6.09
N CYS A 3 5.78 -27.48 6.42
CA CYS A 3 7.19 -27.68 6.72
C CYS A 3 7.70 -26.54 7.59
N ASP A 4 8.82 -26.72 8.29
CA ASP A 4 9.42 -25.62 9.05
C ASP A 4 9.94 -24.50 8.12
N ILE A 5 10.61 -24.92 7.04
CA ILE A 5 11.20 -24.05 6.04
C ILE A 5 10.78 -24.52 4.64
N CYS A 6 10.14 -23.63 3.88
CA CYS A 6 9.89 -23.81 2.46
C CYS A 6 10.84 -22.89 1.67
N LYS A 7 11.62 -23.45 0.74
CA LYS A 7 12.50 -22.70 -0.15
C LYS A 7 12.22 -23.10 -1.59
N VAL A 8 11.93 -22.14 -2.44
CA VAL A 8 11.71 -22.33 -3.88
C VAL A 8 12.57 -21.35 -4.65
N SER A 9 13.31 -21.84 -5.64
CA SER A 9 14.10 -21.02 -6.55
C SER A 9 13.77 -21.40 -7.99
N THR A 10 13.48 -20.41 -8.82
CA THR A 10 13.18 -20.59 -10.24
C THR A 10 14.01 -19.61 -11.07
N GLN A 11 14.45 -20.04 -12.26
CA GLN A 11 15.16 -19.15 -13.19
C GLN A 11 14.26 -18.71 -14.34
N LEU A 12 13.48 -19.66 -14.87
CA LEU A 12 12.47 -19.48 -15.90
C LEU A 12 11.23 -20.29 -15.51
N GLY A 13 10.06 -19.82 -15.92
CA GLY A 13 8.78 -20.50 -15.71
C GLY A 13 8.06 -20.07 -14.42
N ASP A 14 6.79 -20.45 -14.33
CA ASP A 14 5.91 -20.03 -13.25
C ASP A 14 6.10 -20.90 -11.99
N CYS A 15 6.17 -20.24 -10.82
CA CYS A 15 6.15 -20.85 -9.50
C CYS A 15 4.74 -20.73 -8.92
N THR A 16 4.04 -21.85 -8.72
CA THR A 16 2.68 -21.84 -8.14
C THR A 16 2.66 -22.46 -6.74
N LEU A 17 2.20 -21.69 -5.75
CA LEU A 17 2.08 -22.09 -4.34
C LEU A 17 0.60 -22.20 -3.94
N HIS A 18 0.12 -23.44 -3.71
CA HIS A 18 -1.30 -23.74 -3.44
C HIS A 18 -1.58 -23.98 -1.94
N SER A 19 -1.29 -22.98 -1.10
CA SER A 19 -1.39 -23.03 0.38
C SER A 19 -0.22 -23.73 1.08
N VAL A 20 0.88 -22.98 1.20
CA VAL A 20 2.09 -23.40 1.94
C VAL A 20 1.98 -22.93 3.38
N LYS A 21 2.30 -23.81 4.33
CA LYS A 21 2.41 -23.47 5.75
C LYS A 21 3.83 -23.76 6.21
N GLY A 22 4.50 -22.78 6.79
CA GLY A 22 5.74 -23.01 7.51
C GLY A 22 6.13 -21.85 8.42
N HIS A 23 7.21 -22.01 9.19
CA HIS A 23 7.74 -20.88 9.95
C HIS A 23 8.42 -19.89 9.02
N HIS A 24 9.11 -20.37 7.98
CA HIS A 24 9.75 -19.53 6.96
C HIS A 24 9.43 -20.01 5.55
N VAL A 25 9.00 -19.10 4.69
CA VAL A 25 8.75 -19.36 3.26
C VAL A 25 9.58 -18.40 2.43
N LYS A 26 10.53 -18.93 1.67
CA LYS A 26 11.41 -18.14 0.80
C LYS A 26 11.19 -18.52 -0.65
N VAL A 27 10.92 -17.53 -1.48
CA VAL A 27 10.78 -17.69 -2.93
C VAL A 27 11.75 -16.76 -3.62
N ARG A 28 12.52 -17.32 -4.57
CA ARG A 28 13.42 -16.59 -5.46
C ARG A 28 13.05 -16.90 -6.90
N SER A 29 12.90 -15.88 -7.72
CA SER A 29 12.64 -16.04 -9.16
C SER A 29 13.40 -14.99 -9.96
N SER A 30 14.03 -15.38 -11.06
CA SER A 30 14.65 -14.43 -12.00
C SER A 30 13.90 -14.31 -13.33
N GLY A 31 12.73 -14.93 -13.44
CA GLY A 31 11.89 -14.92 -14.62
C GLY A 31 10.62 -15.75 -14.43
N GLY A 32 9.53 -15.36 -15.08
CA GLY A 32 8.22 -15.99 -14.93
C GLY A 32 7.37 -15.35 -13.82
N ARG A 33 6.38 -16.08 -13.33
CA ARG A 33 5.43 -15.56 -12.32
C ARG A 33 5.50 -16.33 -11.01
N VAL A 34 5.43 -15.63 -9.89
CA VAL A 34 5.19 -16.23 -8.57
C VAL A 34 3.71 -16.10 -8.24
N ILE A 35 2.99 -17.22 -8.24
CA ILE A 35 1.54 -17.29 -8.08
C ILE A 35 1.18 -17.98 -6.77
N GLY A 36 0.48 -17.28 -5.88
CA GLY A 36 -0.02 -17.81 -4.62
C GLY A 36 -1.54 -17.99 -4.68
N LEU A 37 -2.02 -19.20 -4.99
CA LEU A 37 -3.46 -19.47 -5.18
C LEU A 37 -4.26 -19.53 -3.87
N GLY A 38 -3.57 -19.74 -2.74
CA GLY A 38 -4.17 -19.86 -1.41
C GLY A 38 -3.48 -18.98 -0.37
N THR A 39 -3.43 -19.45 0.87
CA THR A 39 -2.74 -18.75 1.96
C THR A 39 -1.30 -19.24 2.06
N ILE A 40 -0.33 -18.33 1.95
CA ILE A 40 1.05 -18.60 2.36
C ILE A 40 1.17 -18.19 3.82
N HIS A 41 1.38 -19.16 4.70
CA HIS A 41 1.48 -18.97 6.14
C HIS A 41 2.92 -19.08 6.62
N GLY A 42 3.38 -18.10 7.40
CA GLY A 42 4.75 -18.03 7.94
C GLY A 42 5.39 -16.65 7.85
N ASN A 43 6.69 -16.58 8.14
CA ASN A 43 7.53 -15.45 7.75
C ASN A 43 7.90 -15.59 6.27
N VAL A 44 7.37 -14.69 5.44
CA VAL A 44 7.46 -14.80 3.98
C VAL A 44 8.52 -13.84 3.44
N ASP A 45 9.34 -14.34 2.52
CA ASP A 45 10.34 -13.58 1.79
C ASP A 45 10.31 -13.99 0.31
N ILE A 46 9.64 -13.18 -0.51
CA ILE A 46 9.55 -13.34 -1.96
C ILE A 46 10.40 -12.26 -2.60
N LEU A 47 11.39 -12.67 -3.39
CA LEU A 47 12.23 -11.76 -4.17
C LEU A 47 12.22 -12.24 -5.61
N THR A 48 11.85 -11.36 -6.52
CA THR A 48 11.91 -11.60 -7.94
C THR A 48 12.77 -10.56 -8.65
N SER A 49 13.54 -10.99 -9.63
CA SER A 49 14.38 -10.14 -10.48
C SER A 49 14.00 -10.29 -11.96
N GLY A 50 14.54 -9.43 -12.82
CA GLY A 50 14.13 -9.33 -14.22
C GLY A 50 12.66 -8.93 -14.35
N GLU A 51 12.02 -9.33 -15.46
CA GLU A 51 10.60 -9.03 -15.80
C GLU A 51 9.60 -9.99 -15.12
N SER A 52 9.83 -10.30 -13.84
CA SER A 52 9.02 -11.26 -13.09
C SER A 52 7.80 -10.62 -12.44
N ALA A 53 6.65 -11.30 -12.48
CA ALA A 53 5.44 -10.82 -11.81
C ALA A 53 5.12 -11.63 -10.55
N VAL A 54 4.46 -10.99 -9.58
CA VAL A 54 3.98 -11.62 -8.35
C VAL A 54 2.47 -11.45 -8.26
N ASP A 55 1.72 -12.54 -8.09
CA ASP A 55 0.28 -12.54 -7.84
C ASP A 55 -0.05 -13.48 -6.67
N ILE A 56 -0.28 -12.92 -5.49
CA ILE A 56 -0.54 -13.66 -4.26
C ILE A 56 -1.95 -13.36 -3.75
N LYS A 57 -2.73 -14.42 -3.50
CA LYS A 57 -4.05 -14.29 -2.91
C LYS A 57 -3.99 -13.87 -1.43
N LYS A 58 -3.20 -14.53 -0.60
CA LYS A 58 -3.16 -14.24 0.84
C LYS A 58 -1.82 -14.56 1.47
N LEU A 59 -1.29 -13.61 2.23
CA LEU A 59 -0.13 -13.75 3.12
C LEU A 59 -0.60 -13.67 4.58
N GLN A 60 -0.10 -14.56 5.45
CA GLN A 60 -0.49 -14.56 6.86
C GLN A 60 0.65 -15.04 7.79
N GLY A 61 1.03 -14.26 8.80
CA GLY A 61 2.18 -14.57 9.66
C GLY A 61 2.68 -13.34 10.40
N THR A 62 3.93 -13.33 10.85
CA THR A 62 4.49 -12.17 11.58
C THR A 62 5.10 -11.15 10.63
N THR A 63 5.94 -11.61 9.68
CA THR A 63 6.67 -10.74 8.74
C THR A 63 6.45 -11.14 7.29
N MET A 64 6.21 -10.15 6.42
CA MET A 64 5.99 -10.36 4.99
C MET A 64 6.88 -9.45 4.15
N ASN A 65 7.84 -10.03 3.44
CA ASN A 65 8.69 -9.29 2.51
C ASN A 65 8.39 -9.74 1.09
N VAL A 66 8.02 -8.81 0.22
CA VAL A 66 7.77 -9.07 -1.20
C VAL A 66 8.47 -8.01 -2.01
N SER A 67 9.33 -8.44 -2.94
CA SER A 67 10.14 -7.55 -3.75
C SER A 67 10.19 -8.01 -5.21
N THR A 68 10.07 -7.05 -6.12
CA THR A 68 10.20 -7.23 -7.58
C THR A 68 11.22 -6.23 -8.12
N GLU A 69 11.98 -6.59 -9.15
CA GLU A 69 12.83 -5.64 -9.88
C GLU A 69 12.01 -4.94 -10.97
N HIS A 70 11.59 -5.70 -11.98
CA HIS A 70 10.69 -5.26 -13.03
C HIS A 70 9.45 -6.15 -13.07
N GLY A 71 8.26 -5.55 -13.12
CA GLY A 71 7.01 -6.30 -13.27
C GLY A 71 5.95 -5.91 -12.25
N SER A 72 4.74 -6.42 -12.48
CA SER A 72 3.61 -6.13 -11.60
C SER A 72 3.65 -6.98 -10.34
N MET A 73 3.32 -6.36 -9.22
CA MET A 73 3.11 -7.03 -7.94
C MET A 73 1.65 -6.87 -7.50
N LYS A 74 0.98 -7.99 -7.23
CA LYS A 74 -0.37 -8.03 -6.70
C LYS A 74 -0.44 -8.92 -5.47
N VAL A 75 -0.93 -8.38 -4.36
CA VAL A 75 -1.23 -9.16 -3.15
C VAL A 75 -2.64 -8.81 -2.67
N LYS A 76 -3.58 -9.74 -2.77
CA LYS A 76 -4.99 -9.44 -2.45
C LYS A 76 -5.23 -9.23 -0.96
N ALA A 77 -4.51 -9.94 -0.08
CA ALA A 77 -4.63 -9.74 1.36
C ALA A 77 -3.33 -10.07 2.11
N ILE A 78 -2.99 -9.22 3.07
CA ILE A 78 -1.84 -9.35 3.95
C ILE A 78 -2.34 -9.24 5.40
N TYR A 79 -2.11 -10.30 6.17
CA TYR A 79 -2.38 -10.34 7.60
C TYR A 79 -1.08 -10.58 8.36
N ALA A 80 -0.40 -9.50 8.73
CA ALA A 80 0.89 -9.57 9.39
C ALA A 80 1.03 -8.54 10.50
N GLU A 81 2.05 -8.70 11.35
CA GLU A 81 2.45 -7.60 12.24
C GLU A 81 3.17 -6.52 11.42
N PHE A 82 4.08 -6.95 10.55
CA PHE A 82 4.85 -6.06 9.68
C PHE A 82 5.02 -6.60 8.26
N SER A 83 4.92 -5.71 7.28
CA SER A 83 5.13 -6.02 5.86
C SER A 83 6.06 -5.00 5.20
N SER A 84 6.94 -5.48 4.34
CA SER A 84 7.81 -4.67 3.50
C SER A 84 7.60 -5.06 2.03
N ILE A 85 7.14 -4.11 1.24
CA ILE A 85 6.80 -4.27 -0.16
C ILE A 85 7.69 -3.34 -0.97
N SER A 86 8.42 -3.85 -1.97
CA SER A 86 9.28 -3.01 -2.80
C SER A 86 9.28 -3.37 -4.28
N SER A 87 9.26 -2.38 -5.16
CA SER A 87 9.53 -2.56 -6.59
C SER A 87 10.42 -1.44 -7.15
N CYS A 88 11.30 -1.76 -8.10
CA CYS A 88 11.99 -0.73 -8.89
C CYS A 88 11.06 -0.19 -9.98
N THR A 89 10.41 -1.07 -10.73
CA THR A 89 9.43 -0.65 -11.74
C THR A 89 8.19 -1.52 -11.76
N GLY A 90 7.08 -0.96 -12.25
CA GLY A 90 5.84 -1.69 -12.45
C GLY A 90 4.75 -1.31 -11.46
N ARG A 91 3.58 -1.93 -11.63
CA ARG A 91 2.40 -1.62 -10.83
C ARG A 91 2.37 -2.47 -9.55
N VAL A 92 2.20 -1.81 -8.41
CA VAL A 92 2.02 -2.45 -7.10
C VAL A 92 0.55 -2.31 -6.68
N GLU A 93 -0.16 -3.44 -6.56
CA GLU A 93 -1.55 -3.49 -6.11
C GLU A 93 -1.68 -4.33 -4.84
N LEU A 94 -2.03 -3.68 -3.74
CA LEU A 94 -2.34 -4.34 -2.47
C LEU A 94 -3.84 -4.21 -2.21
N GLY A 95 -4.49 -5.33 -1.91
CA GLY A 95 -5.90 -5.34 -1.51
C GLY A 95 -6.05 -4.87 -0.07
N LEU A 96 -6.20 -5.81 0.86
CA LEU A 96 -6.28 -5.53 2.30
C LEU A 96 -4.94 -5.72 2.99
N VAL A 97 -4.52 -4.75 3.79
CA VAL A 97 -3.27 -4.79 4.56
C VAL A 97 -3.57 -4.56 6.04
N HIS A 98 -3.38 -5.59 6.85
CA HIS A 98 -3.45 -5.50 8.31
C HIS A 98 -2.04 -5.47 8.91
N GLY A 99 -1.87 -4.63 9.94
CA GLY A 99 -0.60 -4.41 10.62
C GLY A 99 0.19 -3.24 10.04
N GLY A 100 1.47 -3.15 10.42
CA GLY A 100 2.39 -2.17 9.88
C GLY A 100 2.83 -2.54 8.45
N ALA A 101 2.89 -1.58 7.54
CA ALA A 101 3.37 -1.81 6.19
C ALA A 101 4.25 -0.66 5.68
N THR A 102 5.35 -1.02 5.03
CA THR A 102 6.19 -0.11 4.24
C THR A 102 6.12 -0.53 2.78
N VAL A 103 5.76 0.39 1.91
CA VAL A 103 5.64 0.18 0.47
C VAL A 103 6.56 1.17 -0.25
N ARG A 104 7.47 0.66 -1.08
CA ARG A 104 8.35 1.46 -1.92
C ARG A 104 8.18 1.05 -3.37
N ASN A 105 7.75 1.96 -4.23
CA ASN A 105 7.70 1.70 -5.66
C ASN A 105 8.46 2.81 -6.37
N GLU A 106 9.69 2.55 -6.83
CA GLU A 106 10.52 3.63 -7.40
C GLU A 106 9.81 4.24 -8.62
N SER A 107 9.37 3.43 -9.58
CA SER A 107 8.62 3.90 -10.73
C SER A 107 7.40 3.04 -11.06
N GLY A 108 6.21 3.63 -10.94
CA GLY A 108 4.97 2.99 -11.36
C GLY A 108 3.80 3.33 -10.45
N GLU A 109 2.62 2.86 -10.83
CA GLU A 109 1.41 3.08 -10.04
C GLU A 109 1.43 2.20 -8.78
N THR A 110 1.04 2.79 -7.65
CA THR A 110 0.84 2.09 -6.37
C THR A 110 -0.61 2.25 -5.95
N VAL A 111 -1.33 1.14 -5.83
CA VAL A 111 -2.72 1.10 -5.35
C VAL A 111 -2.82 0.26 -4.10
N ILE A 112 -3.41 0.81 -3.04
CA ILE A 112 -3.70 0.10 -1.79
C ILE A 112 -5.19 0.28 -1.50
N ASP A 113 -5.97 -0.80 -1.61
CA ASP A 113 -7.44 -0.77 -1.50
C ASP A 113 -7.95 -0.79 -0.06
N GLY A 114 -7.10 -1.14 0.92
CA GLY A 114 -7.41 -0.97 2.32
C GLY A 114 -6.22 -1.22 3.25
N SER A 115 -6.00 -0.32 4.21
CA SER A 115 -5.04 -0.52 5.28
C SER A 115 -5.63 -0.28 6.67
N ASN A 116 -5.39 -1.21 7.58
CA ASN A 116 -5.74 -1.12 9.00
C ASN A 116 -4.47 -1.30 9.84
N GLY A 117 -3.81 -0.19 10.14
CA GLY A 117 -2.53 -0.15 10.84
C GLY A 117 -1.72 1.09 10.47
N VAL A 118 -0.39 1.00 10.60
CA VAL A 118 0.54 2.07 10.21
C VAL A 118 1.05 1.81 8.81
N LEU A 119 0.81 2.74 7.90
CA LEU A 119 1.21 2.62 6.50
C LEU A 119 2.27 3.67 6.15
N LYS A 120 3.36 3.25 5.50
CA LYS A 120 4.35 4.14 4.89
C LYS A 120 4.45 3.82 3.41
N VAL A 121 4.25 4.81 2.54
CA VAL A 121 4.33 4.64 1.09
C VAL A 121 5.30 5.66 0.51
N SER A 122 6.21 5.21 -0.34
CA SER A 122 7.18 6.06 -1.01
C SER A 122 7.33 5.72 -2.48
N SER A 123 7.43 6.74 -3.33
CA SER A 123 7.70 6.57 -4.77
C SER A 123 8.56 7.70 -5.32
N HIS A 124 9.38 7.39 -6.33
CA HIS A 124 10.07 8.43 -7.10
C HIS A 124 9.14 8.98 -8.17
N THR A 125 8.59 8.12 -9.03
CA THR A 125 7.62 8.49 -10.06
C THR A 125 6.39 7.58 -10.07
N GLY A 126 5.22 8.16 -10.30
CA GLY A 126 3.98 7.40 -10.50
C GLY A 126 2.86 7.85 -9.58
N LEU A 127 1.65 7.34 -9.87
CA LEU A 127 0.47 7.64 -9.08
C LEU A 127 0.46 6.78 -7.81
N ILE A 128 0.08 7.40 -6.69
CA ILE A 128 -0.20 6.68 -5.44
C ILE A 128 -1.69 6.85 -5.13
N ASP A 129 -2.45 5.77 -5.08
CA ASP A 129 -3.84 5.74 -4.63
C ASP A 129 -3.99 4.80 -3.42
N VAL A 130 -4.26 5.37 -2.25
CA VAL A 130 -4.24 4.65 -0.98
C VAL A 130 -5.53 4.87 -0.22
N TYR A 131 -6.17 3.77 0.20
CA TYR A 131 -7.25 3.79 1.18
C TYR A 131 -6.73 3.60 2.60
N VAL A 132 -6.97 4.58 3.47
CA VAL A 132 -6.64 4.52 4.89
C VAL A 132 -7.92 4.22 5.68
N GLY A 133 -7.97 3.07 6.34
CA GLY A 133 -9.12 2.63 7.14
C GLY A 133 -9.23 3.32 8.49
N GLU A 134 -10.33 3.03 9.20
CA GLU A 134 -10.56 3.56 10.56
C GLU A 134 -9.42 3.18 11.52
N GLY A 135 -8.96 4.17 12.29
CA GLY A 135 -7.86 3.99 13.24
C GLY A 135 -6.47 3.86 12.60
N GLY A 136 -6.37 3.85 11.27
CA GLY A 136 -5.11 3.74 10.55
C GLY A 136 -4.36 5.08 10.46
N SER A 137 -3.04 5.00 10.37
CA SER A 137 -2.18 6.16 10.08
C SER A 137 -1.40 5.93 8.80
N ALA A 138 -1.03 7.01 8.12
CA ALA A 138 -0.30 6.94 6.86
C ALA A 138 0.76 8.06 6.73
N ASP A 139 1.94 7.73 6.21
CA ASP A 139 2.93 8.68 5.71
C ASP A 139 3.23 8.33 4.25
N ILE A 140 2.75 9.17 3.34
CA ILE A 140 2.79 8.96 1.90
C ILE A 140 3.66 10.03 1.27
N GLN A 141 4.67 9.60 0.52
CA GLN A 141 5.65 10.49 -0.12
C GLN A 141 5.82 10.13 -1.58
N SER A 142 5.61 11.10 -2.46
CA SER A 142 5.89 10.98 -3.90
C SER A 142 6.85 12.09 -4.31
N GLN A 143 7.96 11.75 -4.97
CA GLN A 143 8.86 12.78 -5.50
C GLN A 143 8.30 13.41 -6.78
N GLN A 144 7.63 12.63 -7.63
CA GLN A 144 7.03 13.06 -8.89
C GLN A 144 5.78 12.23 -9.22
N GLY A 145 4.60 12.70 -8.83
CA GLY A 145 3.34 12.04 -9.19
C GLY A 145 2.18 12.51 -8.35
N ALA A 146 0.95 12.27 -8.81
CA ALA A 146 -0.21 12.61 -8.00
C ALA A 146 -0.39 11.60 -6.85
N VAL A 147 -0.90 12.10 -5.73
CA VAL A 147 -1.31 11.27 -4.58
C VAL A 147 -2.81 11.42 -4.39
N SER A 148 -3.54 10.31 -4.35
CA SER A 148 -4.93 10.25 -3.93
C SER A 148 -5.02 9.45 -2.63
N VAL A 149 -5.58 10.09 -1.61
CA VAL A 149 -5.91 9.45 -0.34
C VAL A 149 -7.41 9.25 -0.29
N ARG A 150 -7.82 8.01 -0.05
CA ARG A 150 -9.21 7.59 0.15
C ARG A 150 -9.41 7.27 1.63
N VAL A 151 -10.50 7.73 2.20
CA VAL A 151 -10.84 7.47 3.61
C VAL A 151 -12.33 7.13 3.77
N PRO A 152 -12.74 6.37 4.79
CA PRO A 152 -14.14 6.24 5.12
C PRO A 152 -14.70 7.58 5.63
N SER A 153 -16.00 7.83 5.42
CA SER A 153 -16.67 9.06 5.88
C SER A 153 -16.65 9.23 7.40
N SER A 154 -16.46 8.15 8.15
CA SER A 154 -16.35 8.10 9.61
C SER A 154 -14.92 8.30 10.15
N VAL A 155 -13.90 8.41 9.29
CA VAL A 155 -12.50 8.47 9.73
C VAL A 155 -12.28 9.64 10.68
N ARG A 156 -11.56 9.41 11.77
CA ARG A 156 -11.05 10.47 12.65
C ARG A 156 -9.54 10.51 12.57
N ALA A 157 -8.99 11.58 12.01
CA ALA A 157 -7.56 11.69 11.78
C ALA A 157 -7.10 13.15 11.70
N GLY A 158 -5.87 13.40 12.17
CA GLY A 158 -5.12 14.60 11.82
C GLY A 158 -4.55 14.47 10.41
N LEU A 159 -4.59 15.57 9.66
CA LEU A 159 -4.16 15.62 8.27
C LEU A 159 -3.04 16.64 8.05
N GLU A 160 -2.07 16.25 7.23
CA GLU A 160 -1.09 17.14 6.63
C GLU A 160 -0.95 16.78 5.15
N LEU A 161 -1.53 17.60 4.28
CA LEU A 161 -1.53 17.38 2.83
C LEU A 161 -0.68 18.45 2.16
N CYS A 162 0.27 18.04 1.34
CA CYS A 162 1.19 18.96 0.67
C CYS A 162 1.41 18.54 -0.79
N GLY A 163 1.09 19.42 -1.73
CA GLY A 163 1.13 19.14 -3.16
C GLY A 163 1.33 20.41 -4.00
N SER A 164 1.50 20.28 -5.32
CA SER A 164 1.37 21.45 -6.21
C SER A 164 -0.02 22.06 -6.18
N SER A 165 -1.02 21.23 -5.93
CA SER A 165 -2.35 21.62 -5.48
C SER A 165 -2.85 20.61 -4.45
N VAL A 166 -3.76 21.07 -3.57
CA VAL A 166 -4.45 20.22 -2.61
C VAL A 166 -5.95 20.36 -2.85
N ASP A 167 -6.61 19.24 -3.14
CA ASP A 167 -8.04 19.15 -3.41
C ASP A 167 -8.69 18.18 -2.41
N ILE A 168 -9.65 18.69 -1.64
CA ILE A 168 -10.35 17.92 -0.60
C ILE A 168 -11.81 17.87 -1.01
N SER A 169 -12.33 16.66 -1.23
CA SER A 169 -13.72 16.48 -1.65
C SER A 169 -14.69 17.01 -0.59
N PRO A 170 -15.79 17.67 -0.98
CA PRO A 170 -16.70 18.35 -0.06
C PRO A 170 -17.43 17.41 0.92
N GLU A 171 -17.48 16.11 0.61
CA GLU A 171 -18.05 15.08 1.48
C GLU A 171 -17.14 14.76 2.68
N VAL A 172 -15.87 15.17 2.63
CA VAL A 172 -14.94 15.06 3.75
C VAL A 172 -15.24 16.20 4.73
N ALA A 173 -15.71 15.87 5.94
CA ALA A 173 -15.90 16.83 7.03
C ALA A 173 -14.54 17.29 7.60
N PHE A 174 -13.86 18.12 6.83
CA PHE A 174 -12.52 18.62 7.13
C PHE A 174 -12.55 19.98 7.82
N HIS A 175 -11.96 20.04 9.01
CA HIS A 175 -11.73 21.26 9.76
C HIS A 175 -10.29 21.73 9.54
N GLN A 176 -10.11 22.68 8.63
CA GLN A 176 -8.81 23.27 8.34
C GLN A 176 -8.29 24.10 9.53
N THR A 177 -7.05 23.84 9.94
CA THR A 177 -6.36 24.61 10.99
C THR A 177 -5.40 25.62 10.36
N GLU A 178 -4.65 25.22 9.33
CA GLU A 178 -3.69 26.08 8.66
C GLU A 178 -3.63 25.74 7.16
N LYS A 179 -3.34 26.78 6.37
CA LYS A 179 -3.08 26.66 4.93
C LYS A 179 -1.91 27.56 4.57
N LEU A 180 -0.85 26.95 4.06
CA LEU A 180 0.35 27.63 3.59
C LEU A 180 0.43 27.51 2.08
N GLN A 181 0.64 28.64 1.41
CA GLN A 181 0.83 28.71 -0.03
C GLN A 181 2.20 29.27 -0.34
N ALA A 182 3.02 28.47 -1.00
CA ALA A 182 4.32 28.84 -1.55
C ALA A 182 4.28 28.64 -3.08
N PRO A 183 5.20 29.26 -3.85
CA PRO A 183 5.26 29.06 -5.29
C PRO A 183 5.38 27.56 -5.65
N GLY A 184 4.38 27.03 -6.35
CA GLY A 184 4.34 25.62 -6.75
C GLY A 184 4.05 24.62 -5.64
N GLN A 185 3.69 25.06 -4.43
CA GLN A 185 3.44 24.18 -3.29
C GLN A 185 2.32 24.74 -2.40
N THR A 186 1.31 23.92 -2.13
CA THR A 186 0.24 24.19 -1.19
C THR A 186 0.29 23.14 -0.09
N THR A 187 0.30 23.59 1.17
CA THR A 187 0.18 22.72 2.34
C THR A 187 -1.10 23.06 3.08
N VAL A 188 -1.87 22.05 3.43
CA VAL A 188 -3.13 22.15 4.19
C VAL A 188 -3.03 21.21 5.38
N THR A 189 -3.29 21.74 6.58
CA THR A 189 -3.33 20.96 7.82
C THR A 189 -4.67 21.13 8.52
N GLY A 190 -5.10 20.10 9.25
CA GLY A 190 -6.36 20.12 9.97
C GLY A 190 -6.78 18.74 10.43
N PHE A 191 -8.07 18.57 10.67
CA PHE A 191 -8.63 17.32 11.20
C PHE A 191 -9.88 16.91 10.44
N VAL A 192 -10.14 15.61 10.35
CA VAL A 192 -11.40 15.07 9.82
C VAL A 192 -12.17 14.40 10.95
N ASN A 193 -13.46 14.74 11.09
CA ASN A 193 -14.37 14.22 12.12
C ASN A 193 -13.81 14.21 13.56
N GLY A 194 -12.95 15.16 13.90
CA GLY A 194 -12.23 15.18 15.17
C GLY A 194 -11.48 16.48 15.39
N ASP A 195 -10.92 16.63 16.59
CA ASP A 195 -10.29 17.87 17.07
C ASP A 195 -9.12 17.63 18.05
N SER A 196 -8.62 16.39 18.17
CA SER A 196 -7.58 16.04 19.15
C SER A 196 -6.28 15.56 18.51
N ALA A 197 -5.15 15.93 19.14
CA ALA A 197 -3.80 15.55 18.71
C ALA A 197 -3.50 14.03 18.87
N ASP A 198 -4.27 13.32 19.69
CA ASP A 198 -4.11 11.88 19.95
C ASP A 198 -4.67 11.00 18.81
N GLN A 199 -5.20 11.60 17.75
CA GLN A 199 -5.75 10.88 16.60
C GLN A 199 -4.66 10.37 15.66
N PRO A 200 -4.93 9.27 14.93
CA PRO A 200 -4.07 8.81 13.86
C PRO A 200 -3.76 9.94 12.86
N GLN A 201 -2.53 9.96 12.37
CA GLN A 201 -2.06 10.99 11.45
C GLN A 201 -2.02 10.44 10.03
N VAL A 202 -2.55 11.20 9.07
CA VAL A 202 -2.45 10.92 7.64
C VAL A 202 -1.70 12.08 6.99
N ARG A 203 -0.47 11.80 6.56
CA ARG A 203 0.43 12.75 5.91
C ARG A 203 0.63 12.33 4.47
N ALA A 204 0.38 13.24 3.54
CA ALA A 204 0.61 13.01 2.12
C ALA A 204 1.39 14.18 1.53
N ARG A 205 2.58 13.88 1.00
CA ARG A 205 3.48 14.87 0.41
C ARG A 205 3.82 14.50 -1.02
N SER A 206 3.64 15.43 -1.94
CA SER A 206 4.04 15.30 -3.33
C SER A 206 4.48 16.62 -3.95
N THR A 207 5.28 16.57 -5.01
CA THR A 207 5.45 17.68 -5.95
C THR A 207 4.28 17.78 -6.93
N GLY A 208 3.53 16.69 -7.11
CA GLY A 208 2.29 16.63 -7.89
C GLY A 208 1.05 17.03 -7.07
N PRO A 209 -0.16 16.95 -7.67
CA PRO A 209 -1.39 17.25 -6.96
C PRO A 209 -1.69 16.18 -5.90
N VAL A 210 -2.23 16.63 -4.76
CA VAL A 210 -2.70 15.77 -3.67
C VAL A 210 -4.21 15.88 -3.56
N LYS A 211 -4.90 14.74 -3.56
CA LYS A 211 -6.35 14.65 -3.41
C LYS A 211 -6.73 13.87 -2.18
N LEU A 212 -7.70 14.36 -1.42
CA LEU A 212 -8.36 13.61 -0.36
C LEU A 212 -9.84 13.45 -0.71
N ARG A 213 -10.33 12.21 -0.68
CA ARG A 213 -11.73 11.88 -0.97
C ARG A 213 -12.28 10.85 0.01
N THR A 214 -13.59 10.88 0.22
CA THR A 214 -14.27 9.77 0.87
C THR A 214 -14.45 8.61 -0.11
N GLN A 215 -14.35 7.38 0.39
CA GLN A 215 -14.83 6.19 -0.32
C GLN A 215 -15.56 5.30 0.69
N SER A 216 -16.75 4.84 0.33
CA SER A 216 -17.48 3.88 1.16
C SER A 216 -16.83 2.50 1.08
N TRP A 217 -16.97 1.71 2.15
CA TRP A 217 -16.54 0.30 2.13
C TRP A 217 -17.24 -0.50 1.02
N PHE A 218 -18.49 -0.18 0.68
CA PHE A 218 -19.19 -0.87 -0.40
C PHE A 218 -18.52 -0.63 -1.77
N GLU A 219 -18.09 0.60 -2.04
CA GLU A 219 -17.33 0.93 -3.26
C GLU A 219 -15.94 0.30 -3.28
N SER A 220 -15.31 0.05 -2.11
CA SER A 220 -13.99 -0.57 -2.05
C SER A 220 -14.01 -2.06 -2.40
N LEU A 221 -15.16 -2.72 -2.27
CA LEU A 221 -15.32 -4.13 -2.66
C LEU A 221 -15.35 -4.35 -4.17
N LYS A 222 -15.43 -3.28 -4.98
CA LYS A 222 -15.48 -3.35 -6.45
C LYS A 222 -16.51 -4.39 -6.95
N LEU A 223 -17.65 -4.48 -6.28
CA LEU A 223 -18.71 -5.50 -6.52
C LEU A 223 -19.58 -5.22 -7.76
N THR A 224 -19.26 -4.19 -8.53
CA THR A 224 -19.92 -3.95 -9.82
C THR A 224 -19.36 -4.89 -10.88
N SER A 225 -20.27 -5.72 -11.39
CA SER A 225 -20.18 -6.72 -12.47
C SER A 225 -19.34 -6.33 -13.69
#